data_AF-A0A1I0AAQ6-F1
#
_entry.id   AF-A0A1I0AAQ6-F1
#
_cell.length_a   1.000
_cell.length_b   1.000
_cell.length_c   1.000
_cell.angle_alpha   90.00
_cell.angle_beta   90.00
_cell.angle_gamma   90.00
#
_symmetry.space_group_name_H-M   'P 1'
#
loop_
_entity.id
_entity.type
_entity.pdbx_description
1 polymer ?
#
loop_
_entity_poly.entity_id
_entity_poly.type
_entity_poly.pdbx_seq_one_letter_code
_entity_poly.pdbx_strand_id
1 'polypeptide(L)'
;MINVRGWDWTLDYPDGKSDIIYIGESEDIGRRLKQHKSSGKNLGLAGYAKRLSLNIYLRKVYHKSELERHEAYMINQFANKYGSIPICNGQRPDAD
;
A
#
# COMPACT_ATOMS: atom_id res chain seq x y z
N MET A 1 -15.40 -22.25 8.59
CA MET A 1 -14.02 -22.78 8.43
C MET A 1 -13.10 -21.77 9.10
N ILE A 2 -12.49 -22.13 10.24
CA ILE A 2 -11.60 -21.24 10.98
C ILE A 2 -10.18 -21.58 10.54
N ASN A 3 -9.51 -20.65 9.86
CA ASN A 3 -8.11 -20.78 9.46
C ASN A 3 -7.25 -20.04 10.49
N VAL A 4 -6.49 -20.78 11.30
CA VAL A 4 -5.41 -20.21 12.11
C VAL A 4 -4.16 -20.20 11.22
N ARG A 5 -3.82 -19.03 10.65
CA ARG A 5 -2.55 -18.85 9.94
C ARG A 5 -1.49 -18.38 10.94
N GLY A 6 -0.69 -19.32 11.45
CA GLY A 6 0.50 -19.03 12.27
C GLY A 6 1.69 -18.49 11.49
N TRP A 7 1.46 -17.62 10.49
CA TRP A 7 2.51 -17.00 9.70
C TRP A 7 2.21 -15.50 9.66
N ASP A 8 2.91 -14.73 10.48
CA ASP A 8 2.99 -13.27 10.34
C ASP A 8 3.61 -12.99 8.96
N TRP A 9 2.76 -12.70 7.97
CA TRP A 9 3.18 -12.49 6.59
C TRP A 9 3.82 -11.11 6.48
N THR A 10 5.11 -11.04 6.79
CA THR A 10 5.94 -9.85 6.63
C THR A 10 6.90 -10.03 5.47
N LEU A 11 7.13 -8.95 4.74
CA LEU A 11 8.16 -8.88 3.71
C LEU A 11 9.42 -8.26 4.30
N ASP A 12 10.57 -8.74 3.82
CA ASP A 12 11.86 -8.11 4.12
C ASP A 12 12.02 -6.83 3.29
N TYR A 13 12.30 -5.75 4.00
CA TYR A 13 12.72 -4.46 3.48
C TYR A 13 14.17 -4.20 3.95
N PRO A 14 14.92 -3.27 3.34
CA PRO A 14 16.34 -3.07 3.65
C PRO A 14 16.64 -2.92 5.15
N ASP A 15 15.82 -2.13 5.87
CA ASP A 15 16.08 -1.79 7.27
C ASP A 15 15.10 -2.47 8.24
N GLY A 16 14.31 -3.45 7.79
CA GLY A 16 13.38 -4.17 8.67
C GLY A 16 12.34 -5.00 7.94
N LYS A 17 11.29 -5.41 8.67
CA LYS A 17 10.18 -6.20 8.13
C LYS A 17 8.87 -5.45 8.22
N SER A 18 8.02 -5.61 7.22
CA SER A 18 6.67 -4.99 7.18
C SER A 18 5.70 -5.82 6.33
N ASP A 19 4.43 -5.82 6.72
CA ASP A 19 3.30 -6.41 5.97
C ASP A 19 2.60 -5.40 5.04
N ILE A 20 2.94 -4.10 5.14
CA ILE A 20 2.47 -3.06 4.22
C ILE A 20 3.17 -3.24 2.87
N ILE A 21 2.40 -3.34 1.79
CA ILE A 21 2.90 -3.52 0.42
C ILE A 21 2.56 -2.36 -0.52
N TYR A 22 1.61 -1.51 -0.15
CA TYR A 22 1.16 -0.37 -0.93
C TYR A 22 0.60 0.72 -0.02
N ILE A 23 0.92 1.97 -0.33
CA ILE A 23 0.30 3.17 0.25
C ILE A 23 -0.27 3.96 -0.91
N GLY A 24 -1.51 4.40 -0.77
CA GLY A 24 -2.26 5.04 -1.84
C GLY A 24 -3.28 6.03 -1.30
N GLU A 25 -3.66 6.97 -2.15
CA GLU A 25 -4.81 7.85 -1.90
C GLU A 25 -5.99 7.61 -2.84
N SER A 26 -7.17 8.05 -2.39
CA SER A 26 -8.33 8.16 -3.27
C SER A 26 -9.44 9.02 -2.67
N GLU A 27 -10.12 9.78 -3.54
CA GLU A 27 -11.44 10.35 -3.24
C GLU A 27 -12.55 9.28 -3.21
N ASP A 28 -12.35 8.15 -3.90
CA ASP A 28 -13.30 7.03 -3.96
C ASP A 28 -12.55 5.70 -3.86
N ILE A 29 -12.50 5.18 -2.63
CA ILE A 29 -11.84 3.90 -2.33
C ILE A 29 -12.43 2.73 -3.10
N GLY A 30 -13.75 2.72 -3.35
CA GLY A 30 -14.41 1.64 -4.07
C GLY A 30 -13.96 1.58 -5.53
N ARG A 31 -13.93 2.73 -6.20
CA ARG A 31 -13.40 2.87 -7.56
C ARG A 31 -11.91 2.52 -7.62
N ARG A 32 -11.11 2.98 -6.66
CA ARG A 32 -9.66 2.70 -6.62
C ARG A 32 -9.35 1.21 -6.46
N LEU A 33 -10.07 0.53 -5.57
CA LEU A 33 -9.92 -0.93 -5.39
C LEU A 33 -10.33 -1.71 -6.64
N LYS A 34 -11.40 -1.29 -7.33
CA LYS A 34 -11.76 -1.87 -8.63
C LYS A 34 -10.66 -1.69 -9.65
N GLN A 35 -10.07 -0.49 -9.76
CA GLN A 35 -8.95 -0.22 -10.67
C GLN A 35 -7.73 -1.10 -10.35
N HIS A 36 -7.36 -1.28 -9.09
CA HIS A 36 -6.26 -2.18 -8.73
C HIS A 36 -6.52 -3.64 -9.10
N LYS A 37 -7.79 -4.07 -9.10
CA LYS A 37 -8.18 -5.42 -9.54
C LYS A 37 -8.24 -5.57 -11.06
N SER A 38 -8.73 -4.56 -11.79
CA SER A 38 -9.08 -4.67 -13.21
C SER A 38 -8.03 -4.11 -14.18
N SER A 39 -7.36 -3.01 -13.81
CA SER A 39 -6.65 -2.17 -14.79
C SER A 39 -5.19 -2.50 -14.98
N GLY A 40 -4.63 -3.46 -14.24
CA GLY A 40 -3.25 -3.93 -14.44
C GLY A 40 -2.14 -2.90 -14.23
N LYS A 41 -2.45 -1.62 -13.95
CA LYS A 41 -1.46 -0.55 -13.76
C LYS A 41 -0.51 -0.80 -12.58
N ASN A 42 -0.88 -1.68 -11.66
CA ASN A 42 -0.05 -2.07 -10.54
C ASN A 42 -0.01 -3.61 -10.42
N LEU A 43 0.76 -4.24 -11.32
CA LEU A 43 0.85 -5.70 -11.46
C LEU A 43 1.25 -6.40 -10.15
N GLY A 44 2.05 -5.73 -9.30
CA GLY A 44 2.43 -6.22 -7.98
C GLY A 44 1.22 -6.48 -7.09
N LEU A 45 0.38 -5.46 -6.89
CA LEU A 45 -0.84 -5.55 -6.08
C LEU A 45 -1.80 -6.64 -6.58
N ALA A 46 -2.03 -6.71 -7.89
CA ALA A 46 -2.89 -7.73 -8.48
C ALA A 46 -2.34 -9.14 -8.24
N GLY A 47 -1.02 -9.33 -8.33
CA GLY A 47 -0.35 -10.60 -8.03
C GLY A 47 -0.52 -11.02 -6.57
N TYR A 48 -0.35 -10.09 -5.63
CA TYR A 48 -0.57 -10.37 -4.21
C TYR A 48 -2.03 -10.65 -3.88
N ALA A 49 -2.97 -9.86 -4.43
CA ALA A 49 -4.41 -10.06 -4.21
C ALA A 49 -4.94 -11.39 -4.76
N LYS A 50 -4.27 -12.00 -5.76
CA LYS A 50 -4.62 -13.35 -6.25
C LYS A 50 -4.17 -14.46 -5.31
N ARG A 51 -3.10 -14.26 -4.54
CA ARG A 51 -2.49 -15.28 -3.68
C ARG A 51 -2.88 -15.13 -2.21
N LEU A 52 -3.22 -13.92 -1.78
CA LEU A 52 -3.40 -13.55 -0.39
C LEU A 52 -4.66 -12.70 -0.21
N SER A 53 -5.24 -12.80 0.99
CA SER A 53 -6.25 -11.85 1.46
C SER A 53 -5.52 -10.59 1.93
N LEU A 54 -5.73 -9.48 1.24
CA LEU A 54 -5.14 -8.19 1.62
C LEU A 54 -6.05 -7.45 2.58
N ASN A 55 -5.47 -6.95 3.67
CA ASN A 55 -6.14 -6.02 4.57
C ASN A 55 -6.03 -4.60 4.03
N ILE A 56 -7.09 -3.81 4.20
CA ILE A 56 -7.14 -2.42 3.78
C ILE A 56 -7.35 -1.57 5.02
N TYR A 57 -6.37 -0.72 5.31
CA TYR A 57 -6.45 0.26 6.39
C TYR A 57 -6.70 1.64 5.78
N LEU A 58 -7.70 2.35 6.31
CA LEU A 58 -8.13 3.63 5.78
C LEU A 58 -8.03 4.71 6.84
N ARG A 59 -7.49 5.87 6.43
CA ARG A 59 -7.59 7.12 7.17
C ARG A 59 -8.43 8.09 6.35
N LYS A 60 -9.50 8.61 6.95
CA LYS A 60 -10.30 9.67 6.32
C LYS A 60 -9.58 11.01 6.45
N VAL A 61 -9.63 11.80 5.39
CA VAL A 61 -9.24 13.21 5.37
C VAL A 61 -10.45 14.04 4.97
N TYR A 62 -10.47 15.33 5.29
CA TYR A 62 -11.62 16.19 5.06
C TYR A 62 -11.46 17.00 3.77
N HIS A 63 -10.23 17.30 3.37
CA HIS A 63 -9.93 18.07 2.17
C HIS A 63 -9.12 17.26 1.17
N LYS A 64 -9.40 17.46 -0.12
CA LYS A 64 -8.64 16.83 -1.21
C LYS A 64 -7.15 17.15 -1.14
N SER A 65 -6.78 18.39 -0.80
CA SER A 65 -5.39 18.82 -0.64
C SER A 65 -4.63 18.06 0.46
N GLU A 66 -5.35 17.42 1.38
CA GLU A 66 -4.74 16.56 2.39
C GLU A 66 -4.38 15.20 1.82
N LEU A 67 -5.06 14.69 0.79
CA LEU A 67 -4.77 13.38 0.22
C LEU A 67 -3.29 13.30 -0.20
N GLU A 68 -2.88 14.15 -1.15
CA GLU A 68 -1.55 14.09 -1.78
C GLU A 68 -0.45 14.27 -0.73
N ARG A 69 -0.65 15.22 0.17
CA ARG A 69 0.27 15.47 1.28
C ARG A 69 0.39 14.28 2.23
N HIS A 70 -0.73 13.62 2.55
CA HIS A 70 -0.73 12.49 3.47
C HIS A 70 -0.18 11.22 2.83
N GLU A 71 -0.44 10.98 1.54
CA GLU A 71 0.15 9.87 0.79
C GLU A 71 1.68 9.99 0.76
N ALA A 72 2.19 11.14 0.32
CA ALA A 72 3.62 11.42 0.28
C ALA A 72 4.27 11.31 1.67
N TYR A 73 3.62 11.88 2.70
CA TYR A 73 4.10 11.76 4.08
C TYR A 73 4.19 10.31 4.54
N MET A 74 3.15 9.49 4.32
CA MET A 74 3.15 8.08 4.75
C MET A 74 4.19 7.25 4.01
N ILE A 75 4.38 7.47 2.70
CA ILE A 75 5.42 6.81 1.92
C ILE A 75 6.81 7.19 2.42
N ASN A 76 7.05 8.48 2.72
CA ASN A 76 8.33 8.94 3.25
C ASN A 76 8.61 8.38 4.65
N GLN A 77 7.61 8.37 5.54
CA GLN A 77 7.75 7.75 6.86
C GLN A 77 8.05 6.25 6.76
N PHE A 78 7.40 5.56 5.83
CA PHE A 78 7.66 4.15 5.56
C PHE A 78 9.11 3.94 5.08
N ALA A 79 9.54 4.72 4.09
CA ALA A 79 10.89 4.63 3.55
C ALA A 79 11.98 4.98 4.57
N ASN A 80 11.75 5.98 5.42
CA ASN A 80 12.68 6.34 6.49
C ASN A 80 12.80 5.24 7.55
N LYS A 81 11.73 4.46 7.76
CA LYS A 81 11.71 3.39 8.76
C LYS A 81 12.26 2.05 8.23
N TYR A 82 11.99 1.73 6.97
CA TYR A 82 12.26 0.41 6.41
C TYR A 82 13.28 0.42 5.26
N GLY A 83 13.81 1.58 4.89
CA GLY A 83 14.89 1.73 3.91
C GLY A 83 14.45 1.79 2.45
N SER A 84 13.18 1.53 2.15
CA SER A 84 12.60 1.70 0.81
C SER A 84 11.09 1.93 0.87
N ILE A 85 10.49 2.36 -0.25
CA ILE A 85 9.04 2.49 -0.37
C ILE A 85 8.36 1.12 -0.40
N PRO A 86 7.04 1.03 -0.13
CA PRO A 86 6.32 -0.22 -0.24
C PRO A 86 6.48 -0.84 -1.65
N ILE A 87 6.68 -2.16 -1.70
CA ILE A 87 7.10 -2.86 -2.92
C ILE A 87 6.15 -2.68 -4.13
N CYS A 88 4.86 -2.41 -3.89
CA CYS A 88 3.89 -2.17 -4.95
C CYS A 88 3.65 -0.67 -5.24
N ASN A 89 4.37 0.27 -4.63
CA ASN A 89 4.24 1.68 -5.01
C ASN A 89 4.91 2.00 -6.36
N GLY A 90 5.84 1.16 -6.82
CA GLY A 90 6.45 1.24 -8.16
C GLY A 90 7.49 2.36 -8.33
N GLN A 91 7.16 3.58 -7.90
CA GLN A 91 8.03 4.74 -7.87
C GLN A 91 7.75 5.54 -6.58
N ARG A 92 8.75 6.27 -6.07
CA ARG A 92 8.48 7.29 -5.05
C ARG A 92 7.55 8.33 -5.70
N PRO A 93 6.54 8.88 -5.01
CA PRO A 93 6.05 10.19 -5.39
C PRO A 93 7.28 11.07 -5.37
N ASP A 94 7.71 11.55 -6.53
CA ASP A 94 9.04 12.11 -6.69
C ASP A 94 9.31 13.19 -5.63
N ALA A 95 10.51 13.13 -5.04
CA ALA A 95 11.13 14.30 -4.48
C ALA A 95 11.57 15.14 -5.69
N ASP A 96 10.63 15.92 -6.22
CA ASP A 96 10.81 17.14 -7.02
C ASP A 96 9.43 17.81 -7.23
#